data_AF-A0A212C5H1-F1
#
_entry.id   AF-A0A212C5H1-F1
#
_cell.length_a   1.000
_cell.length_b   1.000
_cell.length_c   1.000
_cell.angle_alpha   90.00
_cell.angle_beta   90.00
_cell.angle_gamma   90.00
#
_symmetry.space_group_name_H-M   'P 1'
#
loop_
_entity.id
_entity.type
_entity.pdbx_description
1 polymer ?
#
loop_
_entity_poly.entity_id
_entity_poly.type
_entity_poly.pdbx_seq_one_letter_code
_entity_poly.pdbx_strand_id
1 'polypeptide(L)'
;IYVQTWSTPNLTMTITRDEYPDYPMVLRGINQKAAFSQYQPVIMLEKGYTIHWNGPAPKTAFLYLINFNKNDWIRVGLCYPSNTSFQVTFGFLQRHNGSLSKMEEYEPVHSLEELQKKQSERKFYFDSSTGLLFLYLKAKSHRDGHSYCSSQGCERVKIQAATDSKDISNCMAKAYPQYYRKPSALKSMPSMLNGLCQGCGTHQAVFTSDPHTNYLPVQFRSPSQAETQRGDVSVISINGTDFPFRSVGILLLVVDACSVPFRLTEKKVFSFTDVSRMEEYLKTSIPPRSVVLLSTRGQIKQLNISDSLVPLGLAKPANLYNKGSTIFLGFNGNFKPSWTKLYTSPARQGLGLLEQFIPLQLDEYGCHRAGTLRRRDLE
;
A
#
# COMPACT_ATOMS: atom_id res chain seq x y z
N ILE A 1 6.07 6.05 -10.80
CA ILE A 1 5.83 7.15 -11.76
C ILE A 1 6.25 8.46 -11.13
N TYR A 2 6.56 9.46 -11.93
CA TYR A 2 6.78 10.83 -11.46
C TYR A 2 5.83 11.77 -12.19
N VAL A 3 5.13 12.62 -11.44
CA VAL A 3 4.08 13.50 -11.96
C VAL A 3 4.53 14.94 -11.78
N GLN A 4 4.47 15.73 -12.85
CA GLN A 4 4.77 17.16 -12.81
C GLN A 4 3.59 17.92 -13.41
N THR A 5 3.16 19.00 -12.77
CA THR A 5 2.03 19.82 -13.22
C THR A 5 2.45 21.27 -13.33
N TRP A 6 1.91 21.97 -14.33
CA TRP A 6 2.24 23.37 -14.62
C TRP A 6 1.00 24.26 -14.55
N SER A 7 1.21 25.56 -14.40
CA SER A 7 0.19 26.63 -14.45
C SER A 7 -0.81 26.68 -13.28
N THR A 8 -0.80 25.68 -12.38
CA THR A 8 -1.62 25.65 -11.17
C THR A 8 -0.73 25.31 -9.96
N PRO A 9 -0.10 26.30 -9.31
CA PRO A 9 0.77 26.04 -8.17
C PRO A 9 -0.02 25.55 -6.96
N ASN A 10 0.67 24.90 -6.03
CA ASN A 10 0.15 24.53 -4.70
C ASN A 10 -1.04 23.56 -4.66
N LEU A 11 -1.27 22.79 -5.72
CA LEU A 11 -2.26 21.71 -5.68
C LEU A 11 -1.78 20.54 -4.83
N THR A 12 -2.71 19.93 -4.10
CA THR A 12 -2.55 18.61 -3.50
C THR A 12 -3.08 17.57 -4.48
N MET A 13 -2.24 16.61 -4.85
CA MET A 13 -2.61 15.51 -5.74
C MET A 13 -3.08 14.32 -4.91
N THR A 14 -4.23 13.76 -5.27
CA THR A 14 -4.73 12.50 -4.71
C THR A 14 -4.65 11.44 -5.81
N ILE A 15 -3.91 10.36 -5.55
CA ILE A 15 -3.88 9.19 -6.44
C ILE A 15 -4.51 8.00 -5.73
N THR A 16 -5.42 7.32 -6.41
CA THR A 16 -6.23 6.26 -5.82
C THR A 16 -6.07 5.01 -6.66
N ARG A 17 -5.83 3.87 -6.03
CA ARG A 17 -5.76 2.57 -6.71
C ARG A 17 -7.18 2.04 -6.88
N ASP A 18 -7.51 1.56 -8.08
CA ASP A 18 -8.87 1.11 -8.41
C ASP A 18 -9.39 -0.01 -7.50
N GLU A 19 -8.45 -0.77 -6.91
CA GLU A 19 -8.75 -1.88 -5.98
C GLU A 19 -9.03 -1.44 -4.54
N TYR A 20 -8.61 -0.22 -4.15
CA TYR A 20 -8.67 0.28 -2.78
C TYR A 20 -9.05 1.77 -2.76
N PRO A 21 -10.26 2.14 -3.23
CA PRO A 21 -10.66 3.54 -3.32
C PRO A 21 -10.71 4.28 -1.98
N ASP A 22 -10.94 3.56 -0.88
CA ASP A 22 -10.99 4.11 0.48
C ASP A 22 -9.61 4.42 1.09
N TYR A 23 -8.52 4.04 0.40
CA TYR A 23 -7.15 4.24 0.87
C TYR A 23 -6.32 5.01 -0.18
N PRO A 24 -6.71 6.26 -0.52
CA PRO A 24 -5.97 7.06 -1.48
C PRO A 24 -4.64 7.55 -0.91
N MET A 25 -3.68 7.81 -1.79
CA MET A 25 -2.43 8.48 -1.43
C MET A 25 -2.54 9.97 -1.76
N VAL A 26 -2.33 10.82 -0.74
CA VAL A 26 -2.43 12.27 -0.84
C VAL A 26 -1.03 12.87 -0.79
N LEU A 27 -0.63 13.59 -1.83
CA LEU A 27 0.71 14.16 -2.00
C LEU A 27 0.65 15.69 -2.13
N ARG A 28 1.48 16.38 -1.36
CA ARG A 28 1.75 17.81 -1.54
C ARG A 28 2.94 17.98 -2.49
N GLY A 29 2.87 19.00 -3.35
CA GLY A 29 3.95 19.31 -4.28
C GLY A 29 5.23 19.74 -3.56
N ILE A 30 6.38 19.19 -3.96
CA ILE A 30 7.68 19.42 -3.27
C ILE A 30 8.21 20.85 -3.48
N ASN A 31 7.93 21.46 -4.64
CA ASN A 31 8.49 22.76 -5.04
C ASN A 31 7.43 23.87 -5.09
N GLN A 32 6.93 24.29 -3.93
CA GLN A 32 5.85 25.30 -3.82
C GLN A 32 6.23 26.70 -4.36
N LYS A 33 7.53 27.00 -4.48
CA LYS A 33 8.04 28.27 -5.04
C LYS A 33 8.40 28.20 -6.53
N ALA A 34 8.31 27.02 -7.16
CA ALA A 34 8.62 26.86 -8.58
C ALA A 34 7.38 27.07 -9.46
N ALA A 35 7.60 27.31 -10.75
CA ALA A 35 6.52 27.44 -11.74
C ALA A 35 5.72 26.13 -11.98
N PHE A 36 6.12 25.03 -11.36
CA PHE A 36 5.51 23.71 -11.48
C PHE A 36 5.51 22.97 -10.14
N SER A 37 4.53 22.09 -9.94
CA SER A 37 4.50 21.15 -8.81
C SER A 37 4.95 19.77 -9.23
N GLN A 38 5.55 19.03 -8.30
CA GLN A 38 6.11 17.69 -8.53
C GLN A 38 5.63 16.73 -7.45
N TYR A 39 5.24 15.53 -7.87
CA TYR A 39 4.71 14.47 -7.02
C TYR A 39 5.33 13.13 -7.41
N GLN A 40 5.65 12.32 -6.41
CA GLN A 40 6.24 11.00 -6.59
C GLN A 40 5.44 9.94 -5.84
N PRO A 41 4.32 9.48 -6.41
CA PRO A 41 3.51 8.44 -5.76
C PRO A 41 4.18 7.08 -5.87
N VAL A 42 4.05 6.28 -4.81
CA VAL A 42 4.39 4.86 -4.84
C VAL A 42 3.24 4.09 -5.48
N ILE A 43 3.56 3.29 -6.49
CA ILE A 43 2.58 2.55 -7.29
C ILE A 43 2.97 1.07 -7.36
N MET A 44 1.98 0.23 -7.59
CA MET A 44 2.12 -1.17 -7.95
C MET A 44 1.92 -1.29 -9.45
N LEU A 45 2.83 -2.00 -10.12
CA LEU A 45 2.75 -2.27 -11.55
C LEU A 45 1.52 -3.13 -11.86
N GLU A 46 1.06 -3.05 -13.11
CA GLU A 46 -0.06 -3.82 -13.66
C GLU A 46 -1.41 -3.53 -12.97
N LYS A 47 -1.53 -2.33 -12.39
CA LYS A 47 -2.74 -1.85 -11.71
C LYS A 47 -3.29 -0.60 -12.38
N GLY A 48 -4.56 -0.33 -12.09
CA GLY A 48 -5.27 0.88 -12.48
C GLY A 48 -5.31 1.90 -11.34
N TYR A 49 -5.17 3.17 -11.71
CA TYR A 49 -5.18 4.30 -10.79
C TYR A 49 -6.00 5.46 -11.35
N THR A 50 -6.58 6.27 -10.48
CA THR A 50 -7.11 7.59 -10.83
C THR A 50 -6.35 8.70 -10.11
N ILE A 51 -6.20 9.87 -10.75
CA ILE A 51 -5.54 11.05 -10.21
C ILE A 51 -6.54 12.21 -10.13
N HIS A 52 -6.54 12.89 -8.99
CA HIS A 52 -7.42 14.00 -8.66
C HIS A 52 -6.61 15.14 -8.03
N TRP A 53 -7.19 16.34 -8.04
CA TRP A 53 -6.61 17.52 -7.40
C TRP A 53 -7.64 18.20 -6.50
N ASN A 54 -7.17 18.83 -5.43
CA ASN A 54 -8.01 19.62 -4.52
C ASN A 54 -8.37 21.02 -5.06
N GLY A 55 -8.21 21.23 -6.37
CA GLY A 55 -8.47 22.49 -7.07
C GLY A 55 -8.62 22.22 -8.58
N PRO A 56 -8.56 23.26 -9.43
CA PRO A 56 -8.67 23.11 -10.88
C PRO A 56 -7.67 22.09 -11.44
N ALA A 57 -8.09 21.33 -12.45
CA ALA A 57 -7.21 20.39 -13.12
C ALA A 57 -6.04 21.14 -13.78
N PRO A 58 -4.79 20.64 -13.69
CA PRO A 58 -3.66 21.27 -14.36
C PRO A 58 -3.84 21.32 -15.87
N LYS A 59 -3.62 22.50 -16.46
CA LYS A 59 -3.63 22.69 -17.93
C LYS A 59 -2.55 21.87 -18.63
N THR A 60 -1.43 21.62 -17.95
CA THR A 60 -0.38 20.75 -18.45
C THR A 60 0.09 19.82 -17.34
N ALA A 61 0.07 18.52 -17.63
CA ALA A 61 0.60 17.47 -16.78
C ALA A 61 1.65 16.65 -17.56
N PHE A 62 2.74 16.28 -16.88
CA PHE A 62 3.75 15.37 -17.38
C PHE A 62 3.80 14.13 -16.51
N LEU A 63 3.75 12.96 -17.13
CA LEU A 63 3.84 11.66 -16.49
C LEU A 63 5.12 10.99 -16.97
N TYR A 64 6.07 10.82 -16.07
CA TYR A 64 7.36 10.19 -16.36
C TYR A 64 7.38 8.75 -15.85
N LEU A 65 7.83 7.84 -16.72
CA LEU A 65 7.98 6.42 -16.42
C LEU A 65 9.38 6.15 -15.82
N ILE A 66 9.70 6.88 -14.75
CA ILE A 66 10.92 6.68 -13.98
C ILE A 66 10.80 5.36 -13.21
N ASN A 67 11.85 4.53 -13.24
CA ASN A 67 11.87 3.20 -12.62
C ASN A 67 10.95 2.14 -13.24
N PHE A 68 10.56 2.32 -14.51
CA PHE A 68 9.85 1.30 -15.27
C PHE A 68 10.86 0.54 -16.13
N ASN A 69 10.89 -0.78 -16.02
CA ASN A 69 11.56 -1.65 -16.96
C ASN A 69 10.72 -1.82 -18.22
N LYS A 70 11.32 -2.32 -19.30
CA LYS A 70 10.60 -2.60 -20.54
C LYS A 70 9.38 -3.49 -20.25
N ASN A 71 8.23 -3.09 -20.79
CA ASN A 71 6.91 -3.70 -20.61
C ASN A 71 6.23 -3.47 -19.27
N ASP A 72 6.90 -2.88 -18.27
CA ASP A 72 6.21 -2.44 -17.06
C ASP A 72 5.12 -1.44 -17.45
N TRP A 73 3.94 -1.58 -16.85
CA TRP A 73 2.81 -0.72 -17.17
C TRP A 73 1.95 -0.41 -15.96
N ILE A 74 1.24 0.72 -16.05
CA ILE A 74 0.05 1.02 -15.26
C ILE A 74 -1.02 1.63 -16.17
N ARG A 75 -2.29 1.53 -15.76
CA ARG A 75 -3.35 2.37 -16.32
C ARG A 75 -3.57 3.55 -15.38
N VAL A 76 -3.69 4.76 -15.93
CA VAL A 76 -3.99 5.96 -15.15
C VAL A 76 -5.19 6.69 -15.76
N GLY A 77 -6.10 7.16 -14.91
CA GLY A 77 -7.23 8.03 -15.24
C GLY A 77 -7.06 9.40 -14.59
N LEU A 78 -6.87 10.47 -15.36
CA LEU A 78 -6.73 11.82 -14.80
C LEU A 78 -8.09 12.53 -14.81
N CYS A 79 -8.47 13.12 -13.68
CA CYS A 79 -9.73 13.84 -13.56
C CYS A 79 -9.66 15.20 -14.29
N TYR A 80 -10.64 15.44 -15.15
CA TYR A 80 -10.83 16.66 -15.91
C TYR A 80 -12.34 16.94 -16.10
N PRO A 81 -12.74 18.20 -16.26
CA PRO A 81 -14.11 18.56 -16.61
C PRO A 81 -14.58 17.87 -17.90
N SER A 82 -15.86 17.49 -17.99
CA SER A 82 -16.43 16.70 -19.11
C SER A 82 -16.34 17.36 -20.49
N ASN A 83 -16.12 18.67 -20.56
CA ASN A 83 -15.98 19.44 -21.81
C ASN A 83 -14.52 19.72 -22.20
N THR A 84 -13.56 19.01 -21.60
CA THR A 84 -12.13 19.21 -21.85
C THR A 84 -11.70 18.55 -23.17
N SER A 85 -10.88 19.25 -23.96
CA SER A 85 -10.15 18.67 -25.09
C SER A 85 -8.67 18.46 -24.76
N PHE A 86 -8.06 17.46 -25.38
CA PHE A 86 -6.74 16.99 -25.01
C PHE A 86 -5.80 16.92 -26.22
N GLN A 87 -4.56 17.37 -26.00
CA GLN A 87 -3.42 17.00 -26.83
C GLN A 87 -2.46 16.18 -25.96
N VAL A 88 -2.27 14.91 -26.32
CA VAL A 88 -1.47 13.98 -25.53
C VAL A 88 -0.30 13.50 -26.38
N THR A 89 0.92 13.73 -25.91
CA THR A 89 2.15 13.42 -26.63
C THR A 89 3.09 12.59 -25.77
N PHE A 90 3.76 11.62 -26.39
CA PHE A 90 4.85 10.85 -25.82
C PHE A 90 6.18 11.37 -26.34
N GLY A 91 7.24 11.26 -25.55
CA GLY A 91 8.61 11.40 -26.04
C GLY A 91 9.66 11.02 -25.00
N PHE A 92 10.92 11.00 -25.42
CA PHE A 92 12.07 10.74 -24.56
C PHE A 92 12.72 12.04 -24.16
N LEU A 93 12.66 12.38 -22.86
CA LEU A 93 13.39 13.51 -22.31
C LEU A 93 14.84 13.12 -22.06
N GLN A 94 15.76 13.76 -22.77
CA GLN A 94 17.19 13.63 -22.54
C GLN A 94 17.59 14.50 -21.35
N ARG A 95 18.17 13.89 -20.31
CA ARG A 95 18.52 14.61 -19.06
C ARG A 95 19.67 15.59 -19.22
N HIS A 96 20.60 15.34 -20.15
CA HIS A 96 21.82 16.14 -20.28
C HIS A 96 21.58 17.51 -20.93
N ASN A 97 20.67 17.60 -21.90
CA ASN A 97 20.38 18.84 -22.65
C ASN A 97 18.91 19.29 -22.54
N GLY A 98 18.05 18.51 -21.86
CA GLY A 98 16.62 18.79 -21.76
C GLY A 98 15.84 18.59 -23.07
N SER A 99 16.47 18.07 -24.13
CA SER A 99 15.84 17.88 -25.43
C SER A 99 14.83 16.74 -25.40
N LEU A 100 13.82 16.83 -26.27
CA LEU A 100 12.78 15.81 -26.44
C LEU A 100 13.00 15.13 -27.79
N SER A 101 13.05 13.80 -27.80
CA SER A 101 13.21 13.00 -29.01
C SER A 101 12.08 11.97 -29.18
N LYS A 102 11.91 11.47 -30.41
CA LYS A 102 10.89 10.47 -30.82
C LYS A 102 9.49 10.82 -30.30
N MET A 103 8.99 11.97 -30.74
CA MET A 103 7.64 12.41 -30.38
C MET A 103 6.60 11.53 -31.08
N GLU A 104 5.67 10.98 -30.32
CA GLU A 104 4.49 10.24 -30.82
C GLU A 104 3.24 10.91 -30.25
N GLU A 105 2.22 11.14 -31.07
CA GLU A 105 0.92 11.60 -30.58
C GLU A 105 0.06 10.41 -30.12
N TYR A 106 -0.77 10.62 -29.11
CA TYR A 106 -1.81 9.65 -28.77
C TYR A 106 -3.09 9.96 -29.54
N GLU A 107 -3.79 8.91 -29.92
CA GLU A 107 -5.09 9.01 -30.60
C GLU A 107 -6.24 8.58 -29.68
N PRO A 108 -7.41 9.22 -29.79
CA PRO A 108 -8.57 8.83 -28.99
C PRO A 108 -9.12 7.46 -29.41
N VAL A 109 -9.71 6.75 -28.45
CA VAL A 109 -10.57 5.58 -28.67
C VAL A 109 -11.93 5.80 -27.99
N HIS A 110 -12.92 4.96 -28.31
CA HIS A 110 -14.31 5.21 -27.92
C HIS A 110 -14.74 4.54 -26.61
N SER A 111 -13.94 3.62 -26.07
CA SER A 111 -14.27 2.89 -24.85
C SER A 111 -13.03 2.48 -24.07
N LEU A 112 -13.23 2.18 -22.77
CA LEU A 112 -12.15 1.66 -21.93
C LEU A 112 -11.74 0.25 -22.36
N GLU A 113 -12.68 -0.55 -22.87
CA GLU A 113 -12.46 -1.90 -23.39
C GLU A 113 -11.55 -1.88 -24.62
N GLU A 114 -11.77 -0.93 -25.53
CA GLU A 114 -10.90 -0.73 -26.69
C GLU A 114 -9.49 -0.31 -26.25
N LEU A 115 -9.39 0.65 -25.31
CA LEU A 115 -8.11 1.06 -24.75
C LEU A 115 -7.35 -0.11 -24.11
N GLN A 116 -8.06 -1.00 -23.40
CA GLN A 116 -7.51 -2.19 -22.77
C GLN A 116 -6.96 -3.22 -23.77
N LYS A 117 -7.47 -3.28 -24.99
CA LYS A 117 -6.94 -4.15 -26.06
C LYS A 117 -5.69 -3.54 -26.71
N LYS A 118 -5.54 -2.21 -26.64
CA LYS A 118 -4.49 -1.43 -27.29
C LYS A 118 -3.43 -0.88 -26.31
N GLN A 119 -3.11 -1.60 -25.23
CA GLN A 119 -2.24 -1.11 -24.14
C GLN A 119 -0.81 -0.72 -24.58
N SER A 120 -0.34 -1.29 -25.68
CA SER A 120 1.01 -1.01 -26.22
C SER A 120 1.00 0.14 -27.23
N GLU A 121 -0.17 0.60 -27.65
CA GLU A 121 -0.33 1.70 -28.62
C GLU A 121 -0.48 3.04 -27.89
N ARG A 122 -0.24 4.13 -28.61
CA ARG A 122 -0.45 5.50 -28.10
C ARG A 122 -1.94 5.84 -28.25
N LYS A 123 -2.75 5.31 -27.34
CA LYS A 123 -4.20 5.54 -27.30
C LYS A 123 -4.65 6.11 -25.97
N PHE A 124 -5.69 6.95 -26.00
CA PHE A 124 -6.35 7.43 -24.78
C PHE A 124 -7.87 7.32 -24.92
N TYR A 125 -8.57 7.18 -23.81
CA TYR A 125 -10.03 7.20 -23.74
C TYR A 125 -10.46 8.29 -22.75
N PHE A 126 -11.36 9.17 -23.16
CA PHE A 126 -11.94 10.15 -22.24
C PHE A 126 -13.38 9.75 -21.92
N ASP A 127 -13.62 9.35 -20.67
CA ASP A 127 -14.96 9.10 -20.19
C ASP A 127 -15.58 10.40 -19.67
N SER A 128 -16.40 11.03 -20.51
CA SER A 128 -17.07 12.28 -20.18
C SER A 128 -18.08 12.15 -19.04
N SER A 129 -18.59 10.95 -18.75
CA SER A 129 -19.58 10.72 -17.68
C SER A 129 -18.96 10.86 -16.29
N THR A 130 -17.73 10.37 -16.12
CA THR A 130 -16.97 10.49 -14.87
C THR A 130 -15.97 11.64 -14.88
N GLY A 131 -15.56 12.12 -16.06
CA GLY A 131 -14.52 13.13 -16.25
C GLY A 131 -13.10 12.54 -16.24
N LEU A 132 -12.92 11.25 -16.55
CA LEU A 132 -11.61 10.60 -16.46
C LEU A 132 -10.96 10.40 -17.83
N LEU A 133 -9.76 10.96 -18.01
CA LEU A 133 -8.88 10.68 -19.13
C LEU A 133 -8.00 9.47 -18.84
N PHE A 134 -8.32 8.34 -19.45
CA PHE A 134 -7.58 7.10 -19.33
C PHE A 134 -6.50 6.92 -20.39
N LEU A 135 -5.33 6.44 -19.96
CA LEU A 135 -4.24 6.00 -20.82
C LEU A 135 -3.44 4.88 -20.14
N TYR A 136 -2.76 4.08 -20.96
CA TYR A 136 -1.76 3.12 -20.49
C TYR A 136 -0.36 3.74 -20.54
N LEU A 137 0.31 3.77 -19.39
CA LEU A 137 1.71 4.13 -19.30
C LEU A 137 2.54 2.86 -19.33
N LYS A 138 2.98 2.44 -20.52
CA LYS A 138 3.80 1.24 -20.73
C LYS A 138 5.17 1.63 -21.26
N ALA A 139 6.23 1.24 -20.54
CA ALA A 139 7.60 1.53 -20.91
C ALA A 139 8.02 0.67 -22.11
N LYS A 140 8.59 1.30 -23.15
CA LYS A 140 9.07 0.64 -24.36
C LYS A 140 10.57 0.29 -24.28
N SER A 141 11.34 0.99 -23.44
CA SER A 141 12.80 0.89 -23.44
C SER A 141 13.34 0.12 -22.24
N HIS A 142 14.48 -0.55 -22.45
CA HIS A 142 15.23 -1.20 -21.37
C HIS A 142 16.01 -0.15 -20.56
N ARG A 143 16.18 -0.43 -19.27
CA ARG A 143 17.06 0.32 -18.38
C ARG A 143 18.36 -0.44 -18.19
N ASP A 144 19.44 0.31 -18.07
CA ASP A 144 20.76 -0.25 -17.79
C ASP A 144 21.01 -0.25 -16.28
N GLY A 145 21.06 -1.44 -15.69
CA GLY A 145 21.29 -1.64 -14.26
C GLY A 145 20.30 -0.89 -13.37
N HIS A 146 20.82 -0.03 -12.49
CA HIS A 146 20.02 0.74 -11.53
C HIS A 146 19.58 2.12 -12.06
N SER A 147 19.87 2.44 -13.32
CA SER A 147 19.60 3.74 -13.92
C SER A 147 18.11 4.07 -13.97
N TYR A 148 17.70 5.23 -13.46
CA TYR A 148 16.31 5.70 -13.42
C TYR A 148 15.55 5.63 -14.75
N CYS A 149 16.25 5.84 -15.87
CA CYS A 149 15.72 5.92 -17.22
C CYS A 149 16.60 5.11 -18.19
N SER A 150 16.12 4.88 -19.41
CA SER A 150 16.90 4.24 -20.47
C SER A 150 18.02 5.14 -20.98
N SER A 151 18.98 4.56 -21.71
CA SER A 151 20.01 5.28 -22.46
C SER A 151 19.43 6.24 -23.53
N GLN A 152 18.20 6.01 -23.99
CA GLN A 152 17.49 6.90 -24.93
C GLN A 152 16.88 8.14 -24.23
N GLY A 153 16.85 8.16 -22.90
CA GLY A 153 16.21 9.19 -22.08
C GLY A 153 15.04 8.66 -21.25
N CYS A 154 14.41 9.57 -20.52
CA CYS A 154 13.24 9.25 -19.70
C CYS A 154 11.97 9.30 -20.55
N GLU A 155 11.26 8.18 -20.62
CA GLU A 155 9.95 8.10 -21.24
C GLU A 155 8.96 9.01 -20.50
N ARG A 156 8.36 9.96 -21.24
CA ARG A 156 7.48 11.00 -20.70
C ARG A 156 6.24 11.14 -21.56
N VAL A 157 5.08 11.20 -20.92
CA VAL A 157 3.81 11.61 -21.54
C VAL A 157 3.49 13.03 -21.10
N LYS A 158 3.21 13.92 -22.05
CA LYS A 158 2.71 15.28 -21.83
C LYS A 158 1.23 15.30 -22.18
N ILE A 159 0.41 15.77 -21.25
CA ILE A 159 -1.03 15.96 -21.42
C ILE A 159 -1.27 17.45 -21.35
N GLN A 160 -1.77 18.02 -22.44
CA GLN A 160 -2.25 19.40 -22.50
C GLN A 160 -3.77 19.36 -22.56
N ALA A 161 -4.41 20.01 -21.58
CA ALA A 161 -5.85 20.08 -21.45
C ALA A 161 -6.31 21.51 -21.73
N ALA A 162 -7.24 21.67 -22.67
CA ALA A 162 -7.93 22.93 -22.90
C ALA A 162 -9.30 22.88 -22.21
N THR A 163 -9.42 23.65 -21.14
CA THR A 163 -10.65 23.81 -20.36
C THR A 163 -10.67 25.19 -19.70
N ASP A 164 -11.86 25.75 -19.58
CA ASP A 164 -12.12 27.03 -18.90
C ASP A 164 -12.72 26.83 -17.50
N SER A 165 -13.03 25.59 -17.11
CA SER A 165 -13.58 25.30 -15.79
C SER A 165 -12.53 25.55 -14.70
N LYS A 166 -13.00 26.18 -13.62
CA LYS A 166 -12.24 26.45 -12.39
C LYS A 166 -12.71 25.56 -11.24
N ASP A 167 -13.52 24.54 -11.53
CA ASP A 167 -14.07 23.65 -10.53
C ASP A 167 -13.00 22.70 -9.98
N ILE A 168 -13.26 22.15 -8.80
CA ILE A 168 -12.37 21.17 -8.18
C ILE A 168 -12.33 19.90 -9.04
N SER A 169 -11.13 19.50 -9.46
CA SER A 169 -10.89 18.29 -10.23
C SER A 169 -10.86 17.04 -9.33
N ASN A 170 -12.04 16.69 -8.82
CA ASN A 170 -12.24 15.48 -8.03
C ASN A 170 -13.41 14.64 -8.58
N CYS A 171 -13.05 13.54 -9.24
CA CYS A 171 -13.97 12.62 -9.90
C CYS A 171 -14.30 11.40 -9.03
N MET A 172 -13.77 11.28 -7.80
CA MET A 172 -13.84 10.04 -7.01
C MET A 172 -15.28 9.53 -6.81
N ALA A 173 -16.21 10.43 -6.50
CA ALA A 173 -17.61 10.07 -6.27
C ALA A 173 -18.30 9.48 -7.51
N LYS A 174 -17.91 9.93 -8.71
CA LYS A 174 -18.41 9.38 -10.00
C LYS A 174 -17.61 8.17 -10.45
N ALA A 175 -16.31 8.14 -10.16
CA ALA A 175 -15.38 7.11 -10.62
C ALA A 175 -15.63 5.76 -9.95
N TYR A 176 -15.76 5.71 -8.62
CA TYR A 176 -15.71 4.45 -7.87
C TYR A 176 -17.00 3.63 -7.77
N PRO A 177 -18.17 4.13 -8.18
CA PRO A 177 -19.27 3.26 -8.59
C PRO A 177 -18.98 2.44 -9.87
N GLN A 178 -18.10 2.91 -10.75
CA GLN A 178 -17.90 2.34 -12.09
C GLN A 178 -16.54 1.63 -12.28
N TYR A 179 -15.47 2.20 -11.72
CA TYR A 179 -14.09 1.76 -11.94
C TYR A 179 -13.49 0.99 -10.78
N TYR A 180 -14.26 0.77 -9.71
CA TYR A 180 -13.85 -0.14 -8.65
C TYR A 180 -13.48 -1.51 -9.23
N ARG A 181 -12.33 -2.03 -8.81
CA ARG A 181 -11.90 -3.38 -9.14
C ARG A 181 -11.80 -4.19 -7.86
N LYS A 182 -12.23 -5.44 -7.93
CA LYS A 182 -11.91 -6.38 -6.85
C LYS A 182 -10.38 -6.52 -6.80
N PRO A 183 -9.75 -6.46 -5.61
CA PRO A 183 -8.33 -6.75 -5.48
C PRO A 183 -7.97 -8.07 -6.16
N SER A 184 -7.07 -8.01 -7.13
CA SER A 184 -6.48 -9.19 -7.77
C SER A 184 -5.82 -10.03 -6.67
N ALA A 185 -5.95 -11.36 -6.73
CA ALA A 185 -5.52 -12.29 -5.68
C ALA A 185 -4.19 -11.91 -5.02
N LEU A 186 -4.11 -12.10 -3.69
CA LEU A 186 -2.91 -11.87 -2.90
C LEU A 186 -1.69 -12.44 -3.61
N LYS A 187 -0.82 -11.58 -4.13
CA LYS A 187 0.54 -11.98 -4.41
C LYS A 187 1.16 -12.19 -3.04
N SER A 188 1.35 -13.46 -2.66
CA SER A 188 1.95 -13.82 -1.39
C SER A 188 3.24 -13.02 -1.24
N MET A 189 3.53 -12.55 -0.03
CA MET A 189 4.82 -11.93 0.24
C MET A 189 5.92 -12.87 -0.27
N PRO A 190 6.93 -12.35 -1.00
CA PRO A 190 7.98 -13.22 -1.50
C PRO A 190 8.66 -13.89 -0.31
N SER A 191 8.91 -15.19 -0.44
CA SER A 191 9.53 -15.98 0.63
C SER A 191 10.88 -15.39 1.04
N MET A 192 11.21 -15.48 2.33
CA MET A 192 12.58 -15.19 2.77
C MET A 192 13.56 -16.02 1.93
N LEU A 193 14.62 -15.38 1.45
CA LEU A 193 15.70 -16.08 0.77
C LEU A 193 16.55 -16.73 1.87
N ASN A 194 16.67 -18.05 1.82
CA ASN A 194 17.40 -18.83 2.82
C ASN A 194 18.93 -18.80 2.60
N GLY A 195 19.41 -18.11 1.56
CA GLY A 195 20.82 -18.03 1.18
C GLY A 195 21.48 -16.69 1.53
N LEU A 196 22.81 -16.70 1.63
CA LEU A 196 23.61 -15.48 1.68
C LEU A 196 23.60 -14.80 0.29
N CYS A 197 23.55 -13.47 0.28
CA CYS A 197 23.76 -12.70 -0.93
C CYS A 197 25.16 -12.99 -1.47
N GLN A 198 25.28 -13.57 -2.67
CA GLN A 198 26.61 -13.88 -3.23
C GLN A 198 27.47 -12.63 -3.48
N GLY A 199 26.84 -11.46 -3.71
CA GLY A 199 27.57 -10.20 -3.96
C GLY A 199 28.04 -9.46 -2.73
N CYS A 200 27.38 -9.59 -1.58
CA CYS A 200 27.72 -8.83 -0.36
C CYS A 200 27.78 -9.66 0.93
N GLY A 201 27.53 -10.97 0.88
CA GLY A 201 27.61 -11.87 2.02
C GLY A 201 26.55 -11.65 3.09
N THR A 202 25.50 -10.86 2.83
CA THR A 202 24.42 -10.59 3.81
C THR A 202 23.37 -11.70 3.78
N HIS A 203 22.76 -12.01 4.92
CA HIS A 203 21.54 -12.81 4.94
C HIS A 203 20.43 -12.00 4.23
N GLN A 204 19.96 -12.48 3.06
CA GLN A 204 19.01 -11.73 2.24
C GLN A 204 17.60 -11.76 2.85
N ALA A 205 17.32 -10.87 3.80
CA ALA A 205 15.94 -10.49 4.12
C ALA A 205 15.46 -9.55 2.99
N VAL A 206 14.77 -10.12 2.02
CA VAL A 206 14.20 -9.35 0.91
C VAL A 206 13.25 -8.30 1.52
N PHE A 207 13.35 -7.04 1.07
CA PHE A 207 12.44 -5.91 1.38
C PHE A 207 12.70 -5.02 2.60
N THR A 208 13.95 -4.79 2.98
CA THR A 208 14.24 -3.69 3.93
C THR A 208 15.42 -2.83 3.50
N SER A 209 15.32 -1.52 3.72
CA SER A 209 16.45 -0.59 3.71
C SER A 209 17.44 -0.88 4.85
N ASP A 210 17.03 -1.67 5.83
CA ASP A 210 17.76 -2.01 7.04
C ASP A 210 18.05 -3.52 7.09
N PRO A 211 18.95 -4.04 6.24
CA PRO A 211 19.26 -5.47 6.15
C PRO A 211 19.85 -6.07 7.44
N HIS A 212 20.24 -5.21 8.38
CA HIS A 212 20.76 -5.58 9.70
C HIS A 212 19.67 -5.80 10.74
N THR A 213 18.42 -5.40 10.46
CA THR A 213 17.30 -5.59 11.37
C THR A 213 16.73 -6.99 11.19
N ASN A 214 16.52 -7.69 12.30
CA ASN A 214 15.82 -8.97 12.30
C ASN A 214 14.32 -8.73 12.11
N TYR A 215 13.69 -9.40 11.15
CA TYR A 215 12.26 -9.30 10.92
C TYR A 215 11.55 -10.63 11.21
N LEU A 216 10.42 -10.53 11.90
CA LEU A 216 9.51 -11.63 12.18
C LEU A 216 8.38 -11.62 11.15
N PRO A 217 8.34 -12.57 10.20
CA PRO A 217 7.21 -12.71 9.31
C PRO A 217 6.01 -13.28 10.08
N VAL A 218 4.88 -12.58 9.99
CA VAL A 218 3.60 -13.01 10.55
C VAL A 218 2.54 -13.06 9.46
N GLN A 219 1.71 -14.09 9.50
CA GLN A 219 0.57 -14.25 8.61
C GLN A 219 -0.69 -14.48 9.42
N PHE A 220 -1.80 -13.95 8.94
CA PHE A 220 -3.13 -14.19 9.50
C PHE A 220 -4.02 -14.73 8.40
N ARG A 221 -4.65 -15.87 8.65
CA ARG A 221 -5.72 -16.42 7.81
C ARG A 221 -7.00 -16.28 8.60
N SER A 222 -7.91 -15.46 8.11
CA SER A 222 -9.19 -15.14 8.74
C SER A 222 -10.30 -15.41 7.73
N PRO A 223 -10.85 -16.64 7.73
CA PRO A 223 -11.91 -17.03 6.81
C PRO A 223 -13.22 -16.29 7.12
N SER A 224 -14.05 -16.13 6.08
CA SER A 224 -15.45 -15.73 6.19
C SER A 224 -16.29 -16.79 6.87
N GLN A 225 -17.55 -16.44 7.19
CA GLN A 225 -18.49 -17.41 7.76
C GLN A 225 -18.73 -18.60 6.82
N ALA A 226 -18.84 -18.35 5.51
CA ALA A 226 -19.05 -19.40 4.51
C ALA A 226 -17.83 -20.33 4.40
N GLU A 227 -16.62 -19.77 4.42
CA GLU A 227 -15.36 -20.54 4.44
C GLU A 227 -15.23 -21.38 5.72
N THR A 228 -15.56 -20.79 6.87
CA THR A 228 -15.58 -21.49 8.15
C THR A 228 -16.57 -22.66 8.17
N GLN A 229 -17.74 -22.50 7.54
CA GLN A 229 -18.75 -23.56 7.38
C GLN A 229 -18.25 -24.70 6.46
N ARG A 230 -17.37 -24.40 5.50
CA ARG A 230 -16.70 -25.40 4.66
C ARG A 230 -15.51 -26.09 5.34
N GLY A 231 -15.17 -25.70 6.57
CA GLY A 231 -14.11 -26.31 7.37
C GLY A 231 -12.83 -25.48 7.48
N ASP A 232 -12.77 -24.30 6.88
CA ASP A 232 -11.60 -23.43 6.97
C ASP A 232 -11.37 -22.96 8.42
N VAL A 233 -10.10 -22.81 8.79
CA VAL A 233 -9.69 -22.50 10.17
C VAL A 233 -9.00 -21.14 10.20
N SER A 234 -9.29 -20.34 11.23
CA SER A 234 -8.52 -19.12 11.50
C SER A 234 -7.12 -19.52 11.98
N VAL A 235 -6.06 -18.95 11.40
CA VAL A 235 -4.67 -19.29 11.75
C VAL A 235 -3.87 -18.01 11.90
N ILE A 236 -3.05 -17.93 12.95
CA ILE A 236 -1.94 -16.98 13.02
C ILE A 236 -0.67 -17.79 12.79
N SER A 237 0.14 -17.44 11.80
CA SER A 237 1.43 -18.09 11.53
C SER A 237 2.56 -17.13 11.90
N ILE A 238 3.53 -17.59 12.69
CA ILE A 238 4.68 -16.81 13.12
C ILE A 238 5.94 -17.54 12.66
N ASN A 239 6.72 -16.92 11.76
CA ASN A 239 7.92 -17.52 11.19
C ASN A 239 7.70 -18.95 10.65
N GLY A 240 6.58 -19.16 9.95
CA GLY A 240 6.18 -20.47 9.41
C GLY A 240 5.57 -21.45 10.42
N THR A 241 5.50 -21.10 11.71
CA THR A 241 4.83 -21.90 12.74
C THR A 241 3.36 -21.52 12.84
N ASP A 242 2.45 -22.47 12.58
CA ASP A 242 1.01 -22.24 12.58
C ASP A 242 0.38 -22.37 13.97
N PHE A 243 -0.43 -21.38 14.34
CA PHE A 243 -1.27 -21.38 15.53
C PHE A 243 -2.75 -21.38 15.12
N PRO A 244 -3.34 -22.55 14.86
CA PRO A 244 -4.74 -22.66 14.45
C PRO A 244 -5.70 -22.36 15.61
N PHE A 245 -6.83 -21.75 15.27
CA PHE A 245 -7.88 -21.36 16.19
C PHE A 245 -9.25 -21.85 15.71
N ARG A 246 -9.81 -22.83 16.43
CA ARG A 246 -11.08 -23.49 16.10
C ARG A 246 -12.29 -22.94 16.86
N SER A 247 -12.08 -22.42 18.05
CA SER A 247 -13.16 -21.94 18.91
C SER A 247 -13.71 -20.59 18.43
N VAL A 248 -14.98 -20.31 18.73
CA VAL A 248 -15.54 -18.97 18.58
C VAL A 248 -14.96 -18.08 19.67
N GLY A 249 -14.48 -16.89 19.31
CA GLY A 249 -13.84 -15.96 20.25
C GLY A 249 -12.58 -15.32 19.68
N ILE A 250 -11.55 -15.22 20.50
CA ILE A 250 -10.35 -14.42 20.25
C ILE A 250 -9.12 -15.25 20.60
N LEU A 251 -8.19 -15.39 19.65
CA LEU A 251 -6.84 -15.89 19.88
C LEU A 251 -5.89 -14.70 20.05
N LEU A 252 -5.15 -14.68 21.14
CA LEU A 252 -4.10 -13.70 21.42
C LEU A 252 -2.76 -14.43 21.61
N LEU A 253 -1.76 -14.00 20.86
CA LEU A 253 -0.37 -14.44 20.97
C LEU A 253 0.50 -13.26 21.40
N VAL A 254 1.36 -13.48 22.39
CA VAL A 254 2.35 -12.50 22.85
C VAL A 254 3.73 -13.03 22.50
N VAL A 255 4.52 -12.21 21.81
CA VAL A 255 5.88 -12.53 21.38
C VAL A 255 6.83 -11.52 21.99
N ASP A 256 7.95 -11.99 22.56
CA ASP A 256 9.01 -11.12 23.04
C ASP A 256 9.69 -10.41 21.86
N ALA A 257 9.64 -9.07 21.85
CA ALA A 257 10.20 -8.26 20.78
C ALA A 257 11.74 -8.24 20.77
N CYS A 258 12.39 -8.70 21.84
CA CYS A 258 13.85 -8.71 21.99
C CYS A 258 14.51 -10.07 21.71
N SER A 259 13.72 -11.13 21.51
CA SER A 259 14.23 -12.47 21.28
C SER A 259 14.41 -12.77 19.80
N VAL A 260 15.62 -13.19 19.41
CA VAL A 260 15.94 -13.78 18.10
C VAL A 260 16.74 -15.07 18.35
N PRO A 261 16.26 -16.26 17.91
CA PRO A 261 14.99 -16.51 17.22
C PRO A 261 13.77 -16.11 18.07
N PHE A 262 12.62 -15.92 17.41
CA PHE A 262 11.43 -15.40 18.10
C PHE A 262 11.03 -16.30 19.28
N ARG A 263 10.54 -15.67 20.35
CA ARG A 263 10.04 -16.38 21.53
C ARG A 263 8.59 -16.00 21.77
N LEU A 264 7.69 -16.97 21.58
CA LEU A 264 6.30 -16.86 22.03
C LEU A 264 6.28 -16.94 23.56
N THR A 265 5.85 -15.87 24.23
CA THR A 265 5.76 -15.82 25.70
C THR A 265 4.40 -16.30 26.18
N GLU A 266 3.32 -15.96 25.47
CA GLU A 266 1.97 -16.34 25.86
C GLU A 266 1.07 -16.68 24.68
N LYS A 267 0.17 -17.64 24.89
CA LYS A 267 -0.95 -17.97 24.01
C LYS A 267 -2.22 -18.01 24.85
N LYS A 268 -3.17 -17.13 24.56
CA LYS A 268 -4.46 -17.02 25.28
C LYS A 268 -5.61 -17.14 24.29
N VAL A 269 -6.69 -17.77 24.75
CA VAL A 269 -7.95 -17.82 24.04
C VAL A 269 -9.03 -17.25 24.94
N PHE A 270 -9.80 -16.31 24.43
CA PHE A 270 -10.91 -15.67 25.13
C PHE A 270 -12.22 -15.95 24.39
N SER A 271 -13.27 -16.27 25.13
CA SER A 271 -14.64 -16.28 24.60
C SER A 271 -15.13 -14.84 24.44
N PHE A 272 -16.07 -14.60 23.52
CA PHE A 272 -16.77 -13.31 23.43
C PHE A 272 -17.66 -13.02 24.65
N THR A 273 -17.90 -14.01 25.52
CA THR A 273 -18.60 -13.82 26.80
C THR A 273 -17.67 -13.25 27.88
N ASP A 274 -16.36 -13.39 27.74
CA ASP A 274 -15.38 -13.12 28.81
C ASP A 274 -14.66 -11.78 28.58
N VAL A 275 -15.40 -10.78 28.12
CA VAL A 275 -14.84 -9.49 27.66
C VAL A 275 -14.06 -8.78 28.77
N SER A 276 -14.56 -8.77 30.01
CA SER A 276 -13.90 -8.11 31.15
C SER A 276 -12.52 -8.71 31.46
N ARG A 277 -12.40 -10.04 31.44
CA ARG A 277 -11.13 -10.73 31.70
C ARG A 277 -10.11 -10.43 30.61
N MET A 278 -10.57 -10.37 29.36
CA MET A 278 -9.71 -9.98 28.25
C MET A 278 -9.29 -8.51 28.35
N GLU A 279 -10.22 -7.62 28.71
CA GLU A 279 -9.94 -6.19 28.88
C GLU A 279 -8.87 -5.96 29.96
N GLU A 280 -9.00 -6.63 31.10
CA GLU A 280 -8.01 -6.62 32.18
C GLU A 280 -6.66 -7.13 31.69
N TYR A 281 -6.63 -8.28 31.03
CA TYR A 281 -5.40 -8.86 30.50
C TYR A 281 -4.67 -7.91 29.53
N LEU A 282 -5.40 -7.30 28.60
CA LEU A 282 -4.85 -6.34 27.63
C LEU A 282 -4.25 -5.10 28.31
N LYS A 283 -4.79 -4.69 29.46
CA LYS A 283 -4.33 -3.51 30.19
C LYS A 283 -3.13 -3.77 31.10
N THR A 284 -3.09 -4.93 31.77
CA THR A 284 -2.17 -5.12 32.91
C THR A 284 -1.23 -6.32 32.77
N SER A 285 -1.59 -7.33 31.98
CA SER A 285 -0.92 -8.62 32.04
C SER A 285 0.12 -8.83 30.93
N ILE A 286 0.08 -8.02 29.87
CA ILE A 286 1.06 -8.13 28.78
C ILE A 286 2.41 -7.57 29.24
N PRO A 287 3.52 -8.34 29.18
CA PRO A 287 4.84 -7.83 29.55
C PRO A 287 5.28 -6.66 28.65
N PRO A 288 6.09 -5.71 29.15
CA PRO A 288 6.66 -4.67 28.31
C PRO A 288 7.60 -5.27 27.27
N ARG A 289 7.78 -4.56 26.15
CA ARG A 289 8.60 -4.99 24.98
C ARG A 289 8.03 -6.23 24.30
N SER A 290 6.71 -6.30 24.20
CA SER A 290 6.02 -7.43 23.59
C SER A 290 5.26 -7.04 22.33
N VAL A 291 5.36 -7.87 21.30
CA VAL A 291 4.47 -7.85 20.13
C VAL A 291 3.20 -8.62 20.48
N VAL A 292 2.05 -8.04 20.18
CA VAL A 292 0.72 -8.60 20.46
C VAL A 292 0.03 -8.91 19.14
N LEU A 293 -0.27 -10.18 18.89
CA LEU A 293 -0.98 -10.63 17.70
C LEU A 293 -2.35 -11.17 18.13
N LEU A 294 -3.41 -10.56 17.62
CA LEU A 294 -4.79 -10.93 17.95
C LEU A 294 -5.57 -11.23 16.68
N SER A 295 -6.32 -12.33 16.71
CA SER A 295 -7.26 -12.69 15.64
C SER A 295 -8.56 -13.23 16.23
N THR A 296 -9.68 -12.82 15.65
CA THR A 296 -11.00 -13.30 16.09
C THR A 296 -11.54 -14.38 15.15
N ARG A 297 -12.45 -15.21 15.69
CA ARG A 297 -13.24 -16.18 14.92
C ARG A 297 -14.70 -16.15 15.37
N GLY A 298 -15.60 -16.16 14.40
CA GLY A 298 -17.05 -16.07 14.63
C GLY A 298 -17.57 -14.63 14.64
N GLN A 299 -18.88 -14.47 14.82
CA GLN A 299 -19.53 -13.16 14.68
C GLN A 299 -19.38 -12.30 15.93
N ILE A 300 -18.80 -11.12 15.77
CA ILE A 300 -18.65 -10.15 16.85
C ILE A 300 -19.93 -9.32 16.96
N LYS A 301 -20.78 -9.64 17.95
CA LYS A 301 -21.95 -8.81 18.27
C LYS A 301 -21.52 -7.56 19.03
N GLN A 302 -20.76 -7.76 20.11
CA GLN A 302 -20.23 -6.71 20.96
C GLN A 302 -18.82 -7.08 21.42
N LEU A 303 -17.87 -6.15 21.29
CA LEU A 303 -16.48 -6.34 21.67
C LEU A 303 -15.90 -5.02 22.20
N ASN A 304 -15.95 -4.86 23.53
CA ASN A 304 -15.60 -3.61 24.20
C ASN A 304 -14.14 -3.60 24.66
N ILE A 305 -13.19 -3.81 23.75
CA ILE A 305 -11.75 -3.73 24.06
C ILE A 305 -11.05 -2.55 23.41
N SER A 306 -11.80 -1.71 22.69
CA SER A 306 -11.25 -0.65 21.85
C SER A 306 -10.32 0.29 22.59
N ASP A 307 -10.66 0.65 23.84
CA ASP A 307 -9.82 1.49 24.70
C ASP A 307 -8.56 0.75 25.14
N SER A 308 -8.66 -0.54 25.47
CA SER A 308 -7.51 -1.37 25.85
C SER A 308 -6.50 -1.60 24.73
N LEU A 309 -6.90 -1.40 23.47
CA LEU A 309 -6.00 -1.48 22.32
C LEU A 309 -5.23 -0.16 22.06
N VAL A 310 -5.65 0.96 22.64
CA VAL A 310 -4.99 2.27 22.46
C VAL A 310 -3.57 2.31 23.06
N PRO A 311 -3.34 1.81 24.29
CA PRO A 311 -1.97 1.66 24.83
C PRO A 311 -1.09 0.76 23.96
N LEU A 312 -1.69 -0.23 23.30
CA LEU A 312 -0.99 -1.22 22.47
C LEU A 312 -0.71 -0.74 21.03
N GLY A 313 -0.97 0.54 20.71
CA GLY A 313 -0.58 1.14 19.44
C GLY A 313 -1.73 1.61 18.55
N LEU A 314 -2.99 1.58 18.98
CA LEU A 314 -4.05 2.31 18.27
C LEU A 314 -3.96 3.81 18.53
N ALA A 315 -4.29 4.59 17.49
CA ALA A 315 -4.35 6.05 17.58
C ALA A 315 -5.59 6.54 18.35
N LYS A 316 -6.72 5.83 18.19
CA LYS A 316 -7.98 6.11 18.88
C LYS A 316 -8.82 4.84 19.03
N PRO A 317 -9.80 4.82 19.95
CA PRO A 317 -10.71 3.68 20.09
C PRO A 317 -11.42 3.37 18.78
N ALA A 318 -11.44 2.10 18.39
CA ALA A 318 -12.10 1.62 17.18
C ALA A 318 -13.55 1.19 17.43
N ASN A 319 -14.41 1.30 16.41
CA ASN A 319 -15.75 0.71 16.48
C ASN A 319 -15.66 -0.79 16.10
N LEU A 320 -15.77 -1.66 17.10
CA LEU A 320 -15.71 -3.12 16.95
C LEU A 320 -17.08 -3.80 17.00
N TYR A 321 -18.18 -3.04 16.98
CA TYR A 321 -19.54 -3.57 16.98
C TYR A 321 -19.93 -4.12 15.61
N ASN A 322 -20.67 -5.23 15.61
CA ASN A 322 -21.22 -5.88 14.41
C ASN A 322 -20.17 -6.14 13.31
N LYS A 323 -18.97 -6.58 13.69
CA LYS A 323 -17.88 -6.93 12.77
C LYS A 323 -17.86 -8.43 12.48
N GLY A 324 -17.30 -8.80 11.32
CA GLY A 324 -17.08 -10.18 10.94
C GLY A 324 -15.84 -10.74 11.63
N SER A 325 -14.68 -10.30 11.17
CA SER A 325 -13.38 -10.67 11.72
C SER A 325 -12.58 -9.43 12.07
N THR A 326 -11.79 -9.54 13.14
CA THR A 326 -10.88 -8.51 13.62
C THR A 326 -9.49 -9.12 13.76
N ILE A 327 -8.49 -8.43 13.21
CA ILE A 327 -7.07 -8.74 13.40
C ILE A 327 -6.39 -7.50 13.96
N PHE A 328 -5.62 -7.66 15.02
CA PHE A 328 -4.85 -6.59 15.61
C PHE A 328 -3.38 -6.99 15.75
N LEU A 329 -2.49 -6.10 15.30
CA LEU A 329 -1.06 -6.14 15.52
C LEU A 329 -0.73 -4.96 16.42
N GLY A 330 -0.35 -5.26 17.65
CA GLY A 330 -0.02 -4.29 18.68
C GLY A 330 1.38 -4.46 19.22
N PHE A 331 1.81 -3.46 19.98
CA PHE A 331 3.07 -3.47 20.71
C PHE A 331 2.83 -2.88 22.10
N ASN A 332 3.31 -3.59 23.13
CA ASN A 332 3.31 -3.09 24.49
C ASN A 332 4.70 -2.57 24.85
N GLY A 333 4.85 -1.26 25.01
CA GLY A 333 6.12 -0.63 25.36
C GLY A 333 6.02 0.90 25.44
N ASN A 334 7.17 1.57 25.53
CA ASN A 334 7.23 3.02 25.79
C ASN A 334 6.97 3.91 24.57
N PHE A 335 6.74 3.34 23.40
CA PHE A 335 6.35 4.07 22.20
C PHE A 335 5.40 3.22 21.34
N LYS A 336 4.81 3.87 20.33
CA LYS A 336 3.87 3.24 19.40
C LYS A 336 4.56 3.05 18.03
N PRO A 337 4.96 1.82 17.66
CA PRO A 337 5.55 1.56 16.36
C PRO A 337 4.57 1.87 15.21
N SER A 338 5.08 2.35 14.09
CA SER A 338 4.25 2.68 12.92
C SER A 338 3.58 1.47 12.25
N TRP A 339 4.04 0.26 12.56
CA TRP A 339 3.49 -0.98 12.02
C TRP A 339 2.28 -1.51 12.78
N THR A 340 1.93 -0.95 13.96
CA THR A 340 0.74 -1.38 14.70
C THR A 340 -0.52 -1.05 13.91
N LYS A 341 -1.41 -2.04 13.76
CA LYS A 341 -2.57 -1.95 12.87
C LYS A 341 -3.75 -2.74 13.39
N LEU A 342 -4.94 -2.27 13.05
CA LEU A 342 -6.20 -2.96 13.23
C LEU A 342 -6.90 -3.13 11.89
N TYR A 343 -7.29 -4.37 11.61
CA TYR A 343 -8.08 -4.74 10.44
C TYR A 343 -9.43 -5.25 10.91
N THR A 344 -10.51 -4.81 10.25
CA THR A 344 -11.86 -5.30 10.52
C THR A 344 -12.58 -5.57 9.21
N SER A 345 -13.39 -6.63 9.18
CA SER A 345 -14.29 -6.92 8.05
C SER A 345 -15.75 -6.68 8.44
N PRO A 346 -16.64 -6.43 7.45
CA PRO A 346 -18.08 -6.43 7.67
C PRO A 346 -18.57 -7.77 8.24
N ALA A 347 -19.75 -7.77 8.87
CA ALA A 347 -20.36 -8.98 9.39
C ALA A 347 -20.38 -10.12 8.35
N ARG A 348 -20.12 -11.34 8.81
CA ARG A 348 -20.03 -12.58 8.00
C ARG A 348 -18.86 -12.66 7.01
N GLN A 349 -18.13 -11.57 6.78
CA GLN A 349 -16.94 -11.55 5.92
C GLN A 349 -15.68 -11.88 6.72
N GLY A 350 -14.70 -12.50 6.06
CA GLY A 350 -13.36 -12.72 6.58
C GLY A 350 -12.42 -11.58 6.21
N LEU A 351 -11.21 -11.58 6.76
CA LEU A 351 -10.12 -10.70 6.31
C LEU A 351 -9.20 -11.38 5.28
N GLY A 352 -9.41 -12.67 4.99
CA GLY A 352 -8.59 -13.45 4.06
C GLY A 352 -7.20 -13.69 4.63
N LEU A 353 -6.18 -13.61 3.76
CA LEU A 353 -4.77 -13.68 4.15
C LEU A 353 -4.23 -12.25 4.35
N LEU A 354 -3.66 -11.98 5.51
CA LEU A 354 -2.86 -10.78 5.79
C LEU A 354 -1.44 -11.19 6.14
N GLU A 355 -0.45 -10.45 5.65
CA GLU A 355 0.97 -10.75 5.86
C GLU A 355 1.70 -9.47 6.30
N GLN A 356 2.60 -9.59 7.27
CA GLN A 356 3.37 -8.47 7.79
C GLN A 356 4.75 -8.94 8.25
N PHE A 357 5.77 -8.09 8.06
CA PHE A 357 7.08 -8.25 8.69
C PHE A 357 7.18 -7.30 9.87
N ILE A 358 7.47 -7.83 11.05
CA ILE A 358 7.59 -7.06 12.30
C ILE A 358 9.09 -6.99 12.66
N PRO A 359 9.70 -5.80 12.73
CA PRO A 359 11.09 -5.70 13.17
C PRO A 359 11.22 -6.16 14.64
N LEU A 360 12.32 -6.83 14.96
CA LEU A 360 12.69 -7.30 16.31
C LEU A 360 14.03 -6.66 16.72
N GLN A 361 14.32 -6.66 18.03
CA GLN A 361 15.58 -6.19 18.60
C GLN A 361 15.95 -4.74 18.22
N LEU A 362 14.93 -3.90 18.02
CA LEU A 362 15.12 -2.48 17.81
C LEU A 362 15.60 -1.82 19.10
N ASP A 363 16.48 -0.82 18.98
CA ASP A 363 16.98 -0.08 20.14
C ASP A 363 15.84 0.69 20.80
N GLU A 364 14.91 1.18 20.00
CA GLU A 364 13.67 1.84 20.43
C GLU A 364 12.80 0.91 21.29
N TYR A 365 12.92 -0.41 21.13
CA TYR A 365 12.21 -1.39 21.97
C TYR A 365 12.86 -1.51 23.35
N GLY A 366 14.02 -0.91 23.60
CA GLY A 366 14.79 -1.09 24.83
C GLY A 366 15.33 -2.52 24.95
N CYS A 367 15.67 -3.14 23.82
CA CYS A 367 16.33 -4.45 23.79
C CYS A 367 17.83 -4.29 24.03
N HIS A 368 18.40 -5.10 24.91
CA HIS A 368 19.86 -5.14 25.08
C HIS A 368 20.48 -5.88 23.90
N ARG A 369 21.21 -5.17 23.03
CA ARG A 369 21.96 -5.80 21.94
C ARG A 369 23.16 -6.54 22.50
N ALA A 370 23.24 -7.85 22.25
CA ALA A 370 24.45 -8.63 22.40
C ALA A 370 25.40 -8.32 21.23
N GLY A 371 26.09 -7.17 21.32
CA GLY A 371 27.11 -6.76 20.35
C GLY A 371 26.64 -5.70 19.36
N THR A 372 27.53 -4.76 19.08
CA THR A 372 27.42 -3.84 17.94
C THR A 372 27.65 -4.62 16.66
N LEU A 373 26.62 -4.75 15.82
CA LEU A 373 26.81 -5.20 14.44
C LEU A 373 27.76 -4.23 13.74
N ARG A 374 28.97 -4.69 13.40
CA ARG A 374 29.93 -3.93 12.61
C ARG A 374 29.32 -3.63 11.24
N ARG A 375 28.90 -2.38 11.05
CA ARG A 375 28.38 -1.87 9.78
C ARG A 375 29.54 -1.48 8.88
N ARG A 376 29.85 -2.30 7.88
CA ARG A 376 30.88 -1.98 6.86
C ARG A 376 30.49 -0.78 5.98
N ASP A 377 29.22 -0.40 5.97
CA ASP A 377 28.69 0.77 5.25
C ASP A 377 28.91 2.10 5.98
N LEU A 378 29.33 2.06 7.25
CA LEU A 378 29.65 3.23 8.08
C LEU A 378 31.15 3.31 8.43
N GLU A 379 31.95 2.34 7.97
CA GLU A 379 33.42 2.39 7.93
C GLU A 379 33.86 2.95 6.56
#